data_AF-A0A6I5RTX2-F1
#
_entry.id   AF-A0A6I5RTX2-F1
#
_cell.length_a   1.000
_cell.length_b   1.000
_cell.length_c   1.000
_cell.angle_alpha   90.00
_cell.angle_beta   90.00
_cell.angle_gamma   90.00
#
_symmetry.space_group_name_H-M   'P 1'
#
loop_
_entity.id
_entity.type
_entity.pdbx_description
1 polymer ?
#
loop_
_entity_poly.entity_id
_entity_poly.type
_entity_poly.pdbx_seq_one_letter_code
_entity_poly.pdbx_strand_id
1 'polypeptide(L)'
;LTLRRPTPQEVRNIKVFPYVLGEDSRPVAETEAASKYIAVCAGIPPSSVNQLDLFDLNTLAWMVIGFFLTPATKAPDSEAPSS
;
A
#
# COMPACT_ATOMS: atom_id res chain seq x y z
N LEU A 1 -12.32 0.73 -8.57
CA LEU A 1 -12.29 0.17 -7.19
C LEU A 1 -11.79 1.25 -6.24
N THR A 2 -12.30 1.30 -5.01
CA THR A 2 -11.78 2.19 -3.95
C THR A 2 -11.14 1.35 -2.86
N LEU A 3 -9.93 1.69 -2.44
CA LEU A 3 -9.22 0.97 -1.38
C LEU A 3 -9.30 1.73 -0.06
N ARG A 4 -9.65 1.04 1.02
CA ARG A 4 -9.40 1.56 2.38
C ARG A 4 -7.93 1.32 2.77
N ARG A 5 -7.45 2.08 3.74
CA ARG A 5 -6.10 1.86 4.32
C ARG A 5 -6.09 0.51 5.07
N PRO A 6 -5.02 -0.30 4.95
CA PRO A 6 -4.89 -1.51 5.74
C PRO A 6 -4.67 -1.19 7.22
N THR A 7 -5.17 -2.07 8.09
CA THR A 7 -4.90 -2.01 9.53
C THR A 7 -3.59 -2.73 9.88
N PRO A 8 -2.95 -2.40 11.01
CA PRO A 8 -1.75 -3.12 11.46
C PRO A 8 -1.97 -4.64 11.66
N GLN A 9 -3.19 -5.06 12.03
CA GLN A 9 -3.51 -6.48 12.16
C GLN A 9 -3.48 -7.21 10.80
N GLU A 10 -4.04 -6.59 9.76
CA GLU A 10 -4.03 -7.13 8.40
C GLU A 10 -2.61 -7.19 7.83
N VAL A 11 -1.81 -6.15 8.06
CA VAL A 11 -0.39 -6.12 7.68
C VAL A 11 0.35 -7.31 8.30
N ARG A 12 0.17 -7.56 9.61
CA ARG A 12 0.78 -8.71 10.29
C ARG A 12 0.28 -10.05 9.78
N ASN A 13 -1.00 -10.16 9.41
CA ASN A 13 -1.55 -11.39 8.83
C ASN A 13 -0.99 -11.69 7.44
N ILE A 14 -0.71 -10.66 6.64
CA ILE A 14 -0.09 -10.79 5.31
C ILE A 14 1.42 -11.10 5.43
N LYS A 15 2.06 -10.71 6.54
CA LYS A 15 3.46 -11.04 6.92
C LYS A 15 4.54 -10.42 6.04
N VAL A 16 4.16 -9.62 5.05
CA VAL A 16 5.08 -8.96 4.12
C VAL A 16 4.53 -7.59 3.75
N PHE A 17 5.41 -6.62 3.52
CA PHE A 17 5.05 -5.30 2.99
C PHE A 17 4.79 -5.37 1.48
N PRO A 18 4.04 -4.42 0.89
CA PRO A 18 3.76 -4.43 -0.54
C PRO A 18 4.94 -3.92 -1.40
N TYR A 19 6.09 -3.66 -0.79
CA TYR A 19 7.30 -3.22 -1.47
C TYR A 19 8.56 -3.66 -0.70
N VAL A 20 9.68 -3.69 -1.42
CA VAL A 20 11.03 -3.66 -0.87
C VAL A 20 11.71 -2.35 -1.28
N LEU A 21 12.80 -1.99 -0.62
CA LEU A 21 13.64 -0.89 -1.07
C LEU A 21 14.68 -1.42 -2.06
N GLY A 22 14.72 -0.83 -3.25
CA GLY A 22 15.77 -1.07 -4.24
C GLY A 22 17.10 -0.45 -3.81
N GLU A 23 18.13 -0.66 -4.63
CA GLU A 23 19.49 -0.14 -4.37
C GLU A 23 19.54 1.38 -4.24
N ASP A 24 18.68 2.08 -4.99
CA ASP A 24 18.53 3.54 -4.95
C ASP A 24 17.59 4.03 -3.83
N SER A 25 17.24 3.14 -2.89
CA SER A 25 16.28 3.36 -1.81
C SER A 25 14.87 3.74 -2.30
N ARG A 26 14.54 3.48 -3.57
CA ARG A 26 13.17 3.64 -4.06
C ARG A 26 12.35 2.37 -3.83
N PRO A 27 11.04 2.52 -3.57
CA PRO A 27 10.16 1.36 -3.42
C PRO A 27 10.07 0.60 -4.74
N VAL A 28 10.34 -0.69 -4.70
CA VAL A 28 10.06 -1.66 -5.76
C VAL A 28 8.87 -2.48 -5.31
N ALA A 29 7.80 -2.50 -6.12
CA ALA A 29 6.57 -3.18 -5.78
C ALA A 29 6.79 -4.70 -5.65
N GLU A 30 6.28 -5.26 -4.56
CA GLU A 30 6.16 -6.71 -4.38
C GLU A 30 4.78 -7.14 -4.86
N THR A 31 4.65 -7.51 -6.14
CA THR A 31 3.36 -7.68 -6.82
C THR A 31 2.44 -8.68 -6.13
N GLU A 32 2.97 -9.80 -5.63
CA GLU A 32 2.18 -10.80 -4.91
C GLU A 32 1.64 -10.24 -3.59
N ALA A 33 2.49 -9.54 -2.83
CA ALA A 33 2.10 -8.89 -1.59
C ALA A 33 1.06 -7.80 -1.85
N ALA A 34 1.31 -6.90 -2.81
CA ALA A 34 0.38 -5.85 -3.21
C ALA A 34 -0.99 -6.43 -3.58
N SER A 35 -1.04 -7.54 -4.33
CA SER A 35 -2.28 -8.23 -4.70
C SER A 35 -3.07 -8.73 -3.48
N LYS A 36 -2.38 -9.27 -2.45
CA LYS A 36 -3.02 -9.67 -1.17
C LYS A 36 -3.64 -8.47 -0.46
N TYR A 37 -2.92 -7.35 -0.43
CA TYR A 37 -3.45 -6.10 0.14
C TYR A 37 -4.63 -5.55 -0.66
N ILE A 38 -4.60 -5.60 -2.00
CA ILE A 38 -5.73 -5.14 -2.84
C ILE A 38 -7.00 -5.92 -2.48
N ALA A 39 -6.92 -7.26 -2.38
CA ALA A 39 -8.05 -8.08 -1.99
C ALA A 39 -8.63 -7.67 -0.63
N VAL A 40 -7.77 -7.56 0.39
CA VAL A 40 -8.17 -7.18 1.76
C VAL A 40 -8.74 -5.76 1.82
N CYS A 41 -8.06 -4.80 1.18
CA CYS A 41 -8.39 -3.37 1.22
C CYS A 41 -9.59 -3.00 0.35
N ALA A 42 -9.89 -3.77 -0.70
CA ALA A 42 -11.11 -3.62 -1.49
C ALA A 42 -12.27 -4.45 -0.94
N GLY A 43 -12.02 -5.40 -0.02
CA GLY A 43 -13.05 -6.31 0.48
C GLY A 43 -13.54 -7.31 -0.56
N ILE A 44 -12.67 -7.74 -1.48
CA ILE A 44 -12.99 -8.67 -2.57
C ILE A 44 -12.23 -9.99 -2.42
N PRO A 45 -12.72 -11.09 -3.00
CA PRO A 45 -11.97 -12.35 -3.05
C PRO A 45 -10.63 -12.20 -3.81
N PRO A 46 -9.57 -12.93 -3.42
CA PRO A 46 -8.29 -12.90 -4.15
C PRO A 46 -8.43 -13.24 -5.64
N SER A 47 -9.36 -14.12 -6.01
CA SER A 47 -9.62 -14.47 -7.41
C SER A 47 -10.10 -13.29 -8.24
N SER A 48 -10.78 -12.30 -7.65
CA SER A 48 -11.19 -11.07 -8.34
C SER A 48 -9.99 -10.20 -8.73
N VAL A 49 -8.90 -10.23 -7.95
CA VAL A 49 -7.66 -9.50 -8.28
C VAL A 49 -7.02 -10.08 -9.55
N ASN A 50 -7.11 -11.39 -9.75
CA ASN A 50 -6.58 -12.07 -10.94
C ASN A 50 -7.35 -11.75 -12.24
N GLN A 51 -8.47 -11.02 -12.15
CA GLN A 51 -9.27 -10.60 -13.29
C GLN A 51 -9.08 -9.10 -13.61
N LEU A 52 -8.23 -8.40 -12.87
CA LEU A 52 -7.92 -7.01 -13.13
C LEU A 52 -7.13 -6.87 -14.44
N ASP A 53 -7.41 -5.80 -15.17
CA ASP A 53 -6.49 -5.35 -16.21
C ASP A 53 -5.13 -4.98 -15.61
N LEU A 54 -4.05 -5.14 -16.37
CA LEU A 54 -2.69 -4.87 -15.89
C LEU A 54 -2.49 -3.40 -15.49
N PHE A 55 -3.15 -2.46 -16.17
CA PHE A 55 -3.10 -1.04 -15.83
C PHE A 55 -3.77 -0.79 -14.47
N ASP A 56 -4.93 -1.41 -14.23
CA ASP A 56 -5.66 -1.30 -12.97
C ASP A 56 -4.87 -1.96 -11.83
N LEU A 57 -4.30 -3.15 -12.06
CA LEU A 57 -3.46 -3.85 -11.09
C LEU A 57 -2.26 -2.99 -10.68
N ASN A 58 -1.55 -2.41 -11.65
CA ASN A 58 -0.41 -1.54 -11.38
C ASN A 58 -0.83 -0.29 -10.60
N THR A 59 -1.93 0.36 -11.01
CA THR A 59 -2.46 1.55 -10.33
C THR A 59 -2.83 1.25 -8.87
N LEU A 60 -3.51 0.13 -8.63
CA LEU A 60 -3.91 -0.29 -7.30
C LEU A 60 -2.71 -0.71 -6.44
N ALA A 61 -1.69 -1.34 -7.02
CA ALA A 61 -0.45 -1.68 -6.31
C ALA A 61 0.25 -0.43 -5.79
N TRP A 62 0.37 0.62 -6.62
CA TRP A 62 0.95 1.89 -6.19
C TRP A 62 0.10 2.62 -5.15
N MET A 63 -1.23 2.53 -5.23
CA MET A 63 -2.12 3.07 -4.20
C MET A 63 -1.89 2.39 -2.84
N VAL A 64 -1.77 1.05 -2.84
CA VAL A 64 -1.46 0.28 -1.63
C VAL A 64 -0.11 0.69 -1.06
N ILE A 65 0.94 0.76 -1.88
CA ILE A 65 2.29 1.18 -1.44
C ILE A 65 2.24 2.59 -0.84
N GLY A 66 1.49 3.52 -1.47
CA GLY A 66 1.31 4.88 -0.99
C GLY A 66 0.76 4.97 0.44
N PHE A 67 -0.07 4.02 0.86
CA PHE A 67 -0.54 3.95 2.25
C PHE A 67 0.57 3.71 3.28
N PHE A 68 1.70 3.12 2.90
CA PHE A 68 2.82 2.88 3.82
C PHE A 68 3.82 4.04 3.82
N LEU A 69 3.89 4.79 2.72
CA LEU A 69 4.82 5.90 2.55
C LEU A 69 4.25 7.25 2.99
N THR A 70 2.92 7.38 3.04
CA THR A 70 2.24 8.62 3.43
C THR A 70 1.43 8.41 4.72
N PRO A 71 1.63 9.27 5.75
CA PRO A 71 0.83 9.20 6.97
C PRO A 71 -0.63 9.59 6.69
N ALA A 72 -1.57 8.95 7.40
CA ALA A 72 -3.00 9.22 7.25
C ALA A 72 -3.41 10.62 7.75
N THR A 73 -2.66 11.17 8.69
CA THR A 73 -2.78 12.53 9.20
C THR A 73 -1.50 13.29 8.92
N LYS A 74 -1.62 14.54 8.46
CA LYS A 74 -0.49 15.46 8.41
C LYS A 74 0.06 15.58 9.83
N ALA A 75 1.37 15.43 10.01
CA ALA A 75 1.97 15.74 11.30
C ALA A 75 1.55 17.16 11.70
N PRO A 76 1.23 17.44 12.98
CA PRO A 76 1.06 18.81 13.42
C PRO A 76 2.32 19.56 12.99
N ASP A 77 2.15 20.72 12.34
CA ASP A 77 3.27 21.53 11.88
C ASP A 77 4.19 21.72 13.09
N SER A 78 5.35 21.06 13.08
CA SER A 78 6.32 21.19 14.15
C SER A 78 6.64 22.67 14.19
N GLU A 79 6.29 23.35 15.29
CA GLU A 79 6.75 24.70 15.60
C GLU A 79 8.24 24.73 15.27
N ALA A 80 8.59 25.40 14.17
CA ALA A 80 9.97 25.75 13.92
C ALA A 80 10.41 26.57 15.14
N PRO A 81 11.52 26.25 15.81
CA PRO A 81 12.00 27.10 16.89
C PRO A 81 12.21 28.48 16.27
N SER A 82 11.42 29.44 16.75
CA SER A 82 11.58 30.85 16.37
C SER A 82 13.02 31.23 16.70
N SER A 83 13.80 31.54 15.66
CA SER A 83 15.15 32.10 15.77
C SER A 83 15.14 33.50 15.19
#